data_AF-A0A0Q0RUG5-F1
#
_entry.id   AF-A0A0Q0RUG5-F1
#
_cell.length_a   1.000
_cell.length_b   1.000
_cell.length_c   1.000
_cell.angle_alpha   90.00
_cell.angle_beta   90.00
_cell.angle_gamma   90.00
#
_symmetry.space_group_name_H-M   'P 1'
#
loop_
_entity.id
_entity.type
_entity.pdbx_description
1 polymer ?
#
loop_
_entity_poly.entity_id
_entity_poly.type
_entity_poly.pdbx_seq_one_letter_code
_entity_poly.pdbx_strand_id
1 'polypeptide(L)'
;MITAQQVIKSLRQSMFKNLQYVPLSYYDQKQSGQIISRITNDAETLSEFLTFQLPQVAAGVIGIIASIIIMVYLDPVLTAYAIIVIPFLLAVIAIMSGKIRYNYHEVRRKIAALTGGVSESINGINAVKSNGAEDVFERQFESLNRNKF
;
A
#
# COMPACT_ATOMS: atom_id res chain seq x y z
N MET A 1 -17.11 -5.38 -17.12
CA MET A 1 -17.79 -4.37 -16.27
C MET A 1 -19.03 -4.93 -15.57
N ILE A 2 -19.94 -5.64 -16.24
CA ILE A 2 -21.18 -6.16 -15.62
C ILE A 2 -20.90 -7.18 -14.50
N THR A 3 -19.88 -8.03 -14.66
CA THR A 3 -19.47 -9.01 -13.63
C THR A 3 -18.87 -8.36 -12.38
N ALA A 4 -18.03 -7.33 -12.54
CA ALA A 4 -17.41 -6.60 -11.42
C ALA A 4 -18.46 -5.95 -10.50
N GLN A 5 -19.45 -5.28 -11.10
CA GLN A 5 -20.54 -4.62 -10.37
C GLN A 5 -21.47 -5.64 -9.69
N GLN A 6 -21.59 -6.85 -10.22
CA GLN A 6 -22.33 -7.93 -9.57
C GLN A 6 -21.58 -8.51 -8.38
N VAL A 7 -20.25 -8.67 -8.48
CA VAL A 7 -19.39 -9.15 -7.38
C VAL A 7 -19.38 -8.18 -6.21
N ILE A 8 -19.21 -6.87 -6.46
CA ILE A 8 -19.24 -5.88 -5.37
C ILE A 8 -20.62 -5.82 -4.70
N LYS A 9 -21.70 -5.94 -5.49
CA LYS A 9 -23.07 -5.95 -4.98
C LYS A 9 -23.33 -7.17 -4.08
N SER A 10 -22.94 -8.36 -4.53
CA SER A 10 -23.13 -9.59 -3.76
C SER A 10 -22.27 -9.62 -2.48
N LEU A 11 -21.06 -9.08 -2.55
CA LEU A 11 -20.17 -8.94 -1.40
C LEU A 11 -20.74 -7.98 -0.36
N ARG A 12 -21.16 -6.78 -0.79
CA ARG A 12 -21.79 -5.79 0.10
C ARG A 12 -23.08 -6.31 0.73
N GLN A 13 -23.92 -7.01 -0.04
CA GLN A 13 -25.14 -7.65 0.48
C GLN A 13 -24.83 -8.72 1.53
N SER A 14 -23.82 -9.57 1.27
CA SER A 14 -23.40 -10.61 2.23
C SER A 14 -22.84 -10.00 3.52
N MET A 15 -22.01 -8.96 3.42
CA MET A 15 -21.46 -8.25 4.58
C MET A 15 -22.56 -7.56 5.39
N PHE A 16 -23.50 -6.90 4.73
CA PHE A 16 -24.64 -6.26 5.39
C PHE A 16 -25.57 -7.28 6.05
N LYS A 17 -25.80 -8.43 5.41
CA LYS A 17 -26.56 -9.54 6.00
C LYS A 17 -25.89 -10.05 7.26
N ASN A 18 -24.58 -10.32 7.22
CA ASN A 18 -23.85 -10.80 8.39
C ASN A 18 -23.87 -9.79 9.54
N LEU A 19 -23.78 -8.49 9.24
CA LEU A 19 -23.81 -7.42 10.23
C LEU A 19 -25.07 -7.51 11.11
N GLN A 20 -26.23 -7.84 10.54
CA GLN A 20 -27.50 -7.96 11.27
C GLN A 20 -27.52 -9.06 12.35
N TYR A 21 -26.60 -10.04 12.30
CA TYR A 21 -26.54 -11.16 13.25
C TYR A 21 -25.38 -11.06 14.23
N VAL A 22 -24.56 -10.00 14.16
CA VAL A 22 -23.42 -9.82 15.06
C VAL A 22 -23.92 -9.33 16.43
N PRO A 23 -23.40 -9.85 17.56
CA PRO A 23 -23.83 -9.43 18.91
C PRO A 23 -23.62 -7.94 19.16
N LEU A 24 -24.46 -7.37 20.03
CA LEU A 24 -24.46 -5.93 20.36
C LEU A 24 -23.09 -5.42 20.82
N SER A 25 -22.35 -6.24 21.57
CA SER A 25 -21.00 -5.94 22.06
C SER A 25 -19.98 -5.61 20.96
N TYR A 26 -20.23 -6.04 19.72
CA TYR A 26 -19.41 -5.67 18.57
C TYR A 26 -19.58 -4.20 18.18
N TYR A 27 -20.77 -3.65 18.35
CA TYR A 27 -21.09 -2.26 18.05
C TYR A 27 -20.61 -1.32 19.16
N ASP A 28 -20.62 -1.78 20.42
CA ASP A 28 -20.11 -0.99 21.55
C ASP A 28 -18.59 -0.72 21.45
N GLN A 29 -17.85 -1.60 20.77
CA GLN A 29 -16.39 -1.50 20.60
C GLN A 29 -15.95 -0.80 19.31
N LYS A 30 -16.87 -0.46 18.39
CA LYS A 30 -16.52 0.07 17.06
C LYS A 30 -17.33 1.29 16.69
N GLN A 31 -16.65 2.31 16.18
CA GLN A 31 -17.30 3.48 15.61
C GLN A 31 -18.11 3.10 14.36
N SER A 32 -19.31 3.65 14.23
CA SER A 32 -20.21 3.43 13.09
C SER A 32 -19.53 3.71 11.73
N GLY A 33 -18.70 4.74 11.65
CA GLY A 33 -17.91 5.07 10.47
C GLY A 33 -16.91 3.97 10.06
N GLN A 34 -16.35 3.25 11.02
CA GLN A 34 -15.45 2.13 10.74
C GLN A 34 -16.20 0.94 10.11
N ILE A 35 -17.43 0.68 10.58
CA ILE A 35 -18.29 -0.37 10.03
C ILE A 35 -18.69 -0.03 8.59
N ILE A 36 -19.08 1.23 8.35
CA ILE A 36 -19.43 1.73 7.00
C ILE A 36 -18.22 1.62 6.07
N SER A 37 -17.04 2.09 6.50
CA SER A 37 -15.81 2.02 5.69
C SER A 37 -15.46 0.58 5.29
N ARG A 38 -15.67 -0.41 6.16
CA ARG A 38 -15.41 -1.82 5.82
C ARG A 38 -16.38 -2.34 4.75
N ILE A 39 -17.66 -1.94 4.82
CA ILE A 39 -18.66 -2.36 3.84
C ILE A 39 -18.46 -1.65 2.50
N THR A 40 -17.97 -0.41 2.50
CA THR A 40 -17.76 0.35 1.26
C THR A 40 -16.38 0.08 0.67
N ASN A 41 -15.32 0.46 1.39
CA ASN A 41 -13.95 0.55 0.89
C ASN A 41 -13.26 -0.82 0.86
N ASP A 42 -13.34 -1.60 1.96
CA ASP A 42 -12.70 -2.92 1.99
C ASP A 42 -13.40 -3.87 1.01
N ALA A 43 -14.74 -3.81 0.92
CA ALA A 43 -15.49 -4.60 -0.04
C ALA A 43 -15.14 -4.24 -1.49
N GLU A 44 -14.92 -2.95 -1.79
CA GLU A 44 -14.49 -2.50 -3.12
C GLU A 44 -13.08 -3.00 -3.44
N THR A 45 -12.14 -2.82 -2.52
CA THR A 45 -10.75 -3.31 -2.66
C THR A 45 -10.72 -4.83 -2.89
N LEU A 46 -11.51 -5.59 -2.13
CA LEU A 46 -11.60 -7.03 -2.28
C LEU A 46 -12.26 -7.44 -3.61
N SER A 47 -13.30 -6.72 -4.03
CA SER A 47 -13.97 -6.95 -5.30
C SER A 47 -13.04 -6.67 -6.48
N GLU A 48 -12.25 -5.59 -6.42
CA GLU A 48 -11.23 -5.31 -7.41
C GLU A 48 -10.24 -6.47 -7.47
N PHE A 49 -9.65 -6.84 -6.33
CA PHE A 49 -8.67 -7.92 -6.24
C PHE A 49 -9.16 -9.21 -6.91
N LEU A 50 -10.40 -9.61 -6.64
CA LEU A 50 -11.01 -10.81 -7.22
C LEU A 50 -11.33 -10.68 -8.71
N THR A 51 -11.67 -9.49 -9.18
CA THR A 51 -12.17 -9.29 -10.55
C THR A 51 -11.07 -8.93 -11.54
N PHE A 52 -10.00 -8.26 -11.08
CA PHE A 52 -8.96 -7.74 -11.97
C PHE A 52 -7.57 -8.28 -11.61
N GLN A 53 -7.09 -8.04 -10.39
CA GLN A 53 -5.71 -8.34 -10.02
C GLN A 53 -5.45 -9.85 -10.02
N LEU A 54 -6.34 -10.66 -9.44
CA LEU A 54 -6.18 -12.11 -9.37
C LEU A 54 -6.22 -12.75 -10.78
N PRO A 55 -7.21 -12.47 -11.65
CA PRO A 55 -7.19 -12.97 -13.03
C PRO A 55 -5.97 -12.50 -13.83
N GLN A 56 -5.52 -11.26 -13.64
CA GLN A 56 -4.35 -10.73 -14.35
C GLN A 56 -3.07 -11.47 -13.96
N VAL A 57 -2.87 -11.73 -12.67
CA VAL A 57 -1.73 -12.53 -12.19
C VAL A 57 -1.83 -13.95 -12.73
N ALA A 58 -3.00 -14.58 -12.67
CA ALA A 58 -3.21 -15.93 -13.21
C ALA A 58 -2.90 -16.00 -14.72
N ALA A 59 -3.42 -15.05 -15.50
CA ALA A 59 -3.15 -14.96 -16.93
C ALA A 59 -1.66 -14.72 -17.22
N GLY A 60 -0.98 -13.89 -16.42
CA GLY A 60 0.46 -13.66 -16.51
C GLY A 60 1.27 -14.93 -16.27
N VAL A 61 0.94 -15.70 -15.22
CA VAL A 61 1.60 -16.97 -14.91
C VAL A 61 1.37 -17.99 -16.03
N ILE A 62 0.12 -18.14 -16.50
CA ILE A 62 -0.21 -19.03 -17.62
C ILE A 62 0.55 -18.60 -18.88
N GLY A 63 0.62 -17.30 -19.17
CA GLY A 63 1.33 -16.74 -20.31
C GLY A 63 2.84 -17.01 -20.27
N ILE A 64 3.47 -16.88 -19.10
CA ILE A 64 4.89 -17.19 -18.91
C ILE A 64 5.14 -18.68 -19.14
N ILE A 65 4.33 -19.56 -18.54
CA ILE A 65 4.47 -21.02 -18.71
C ILE A 65 4.29 -21.40 -20.18
N ALA A 66 3.23 -20.90 -20.83
CA ALA A 66 2.97 -21.16 -22.24
C ALA A 66 4.12 -20.69 -23.13
N SER A 67 4.66 -19.49 -22.85
CA SER A 67 5.79 -18.93 -23.60
C SER A 67 7.05 -19.80 -23.46
N ILE A 68 7.37 -20.24 -22.24
CA ILE A 68 8.52 -21.13 -22.01
C ILE A 68 8.34 -22.45 -22.75
N ILE A 69 7.14 -23.06 -22.70
CA ILE A 69 6.85 -24.31 -23.43
C ILE A 69 7.07 -24.12 -24.93
N ILE A 70 6.55 -23.04 -25.52
CA ILE A 70 6.72 -22.73 -26.94
C ILE A 70 8.20 -22.50 -27.29
N MET A 71 8.93 -21.73 -26.46
CA MET A 71 10.35 -21.47 -26.67
C MET A 71 11.17 -22.76 -26.65
N VAL A 72 10.95 -23.64 -25.67
CA VAL A 72 11.65 -24.93 -25.57
C VAL A 72 11.30 -25.85 -26.74
N TYR A 73 10.05 -25.85 -27.20
CA TYR A 73 9.63 -26.63 -28.36
C TYR A 73 10.31 -26.19 -29.67
N LEU A 74 10.56 -24.88 -29.82
CA LEU A 74 11.23 -24.32 -30.99
C LEU A 74 12.74 -24.52 -30.96
N ASP A 75 13.40 -24.10 -29.88
CA ASP A 75 14.85 -24.24 -29.70
C ASP A 75 15.21 -24.30 -28.21
N PRO A 76 15.53 -25.49 -27.67
CA PRO A 76 15.92 -25.65 -26.27
C PRO A 76 17.23 -24.92 -25.91
N VAL A 77 18.17 -24.80 -26.85
CA VAL A 77 19.50 -24.24 -26.62
C VAL A 77 19.41 -22.72 -26.50
N LEU A 78 18.71 -22.07 -27.44
CA LEU A 78 18.48 -20.62 -27.37
C LEU A 78 17.67 -20.22 -26.13
N THR A 79 16.70 -21.05 -25.76
CA THR A 79 15.89 -20.85 -24.55
C THR A 79 16.73 -20.92 -23.27
N ALA A 80 17.68 -21.85 -23.18
CA ALA A 80 18.58 -21.95 -22.03
C ALA A 80 19.42 -20.68 -21.83
N TYR A 81 19.94 -20.10 -22.92
CA TYR A 81 20.65 -18.81 -22.86
C TYR A 81 19.74 -17.68 -22.37
N ALA A 82 18.49 -17.61 -22.84
CA ALA A 82 17.53 -16.61 -22.40
C ALA A 82 17.18 -16.76 -20.91
N ILE A 83 16.98 -17.99 -20.44
CA ILE A 83 16.67 -18.27 -19.02
C ILE A 83 17.83 -17.89 -18.12
N ILE A 84 19.09 -18.02 -18.57
CA ILE A 84 20.28 -17.64 -17.78
C ILE A 84 20.35 -16.13 -17.47
N VAL A 85 19.70 -15.29 -18.28
CA VAL A 85 19.62 -13.84 -18.04
C VAL A 85 18.69 -13.53 -16.86
N ILE A 86 17.68 -14.37 -16.60
CA ILE A 86 16.70 -14.19 -15.51
C ILE A 86 17.37 -14.17 -14.12
N PRO A 87 18.18 -15.15 -13.69
CA PRO A 87 18.83 -15.11 -12.38
C PRO A 87 19.79 -13.93 -12.24
N PHE A 88 20.45 -13.49 -13.32
CA PHE A 88 21.26 -12.29 -13.30
C PHE A 88 20.44 -11.03 -13.01
N LEU A 89 19.29 -10.85 -13.68
CA LEU A 89 18.37 -9.75 -13.40
C LEU A 89 17.81 -9.82 -11.98
N LEU A 90 17.41 -11.01 -11.52
CA LEU A 90 16.91 -11.22 -10.17
C LEU A 90 17.98 -10.89 -9.11
N ALA A 91 19.24 -11.22 -9.35
CA ALA A 91 20.35 -10.89 -8.46
C ALA A 91 20.54 -9.37 -8.35
N VAL A 92 20.54 -8.65 -9.49
CA VAL A 92 20.62 -7.18 -9.50
C VAL A 92 19.44 -6.57 -8.74
N ILE A 93 18.23 -7.03 -9.02
CA ILE A 93 17.01 -6.57 -8.32
C ILE A 93 17.12 -6.84 -6.81
N ALA A 94 17.55 -8.03 -6.39
CA ALA A 94 17.66 -8.37 -4.98
C ALA A 94 18.67 -7.47 -4.23
N ILE A 95 19.84 -7.24 -4.82
CA ILE A 95 20.88 -6.36 -4.26
C ILE A 95 20.37 -4.92 -4.16
N MET A 96 19.71 -4.41 -5.22
CA MET A 96 19.18 -3.05 -5.22
C MET A 96 17.99 -2.88 -4.28
N SER A 97 17.11 -3.88 -4.19
CA SER A 97 15.92 -3.84 -3.34
C SER A 97 16.27 -3.63 -1.86
N GLY A 98 17.36 -4.26 -1.38
CA GLY A 98 17.85 -4.04 -0.02
C GLY A 98 18.27 -2.59 0.23
N LYS A 99 19.04 -1.99 -0.68
CA LYS A 99 19.48 -0.58 -0.60
C LYS A 99 18.30 0.38 -0.68
N ILE A 100 17.38 0.15 -1.62
CA ILE A 100 16.18 0.98 -1.79
C ILE A 100 15.35 0.94 -0.51
N ARG A 101 15.11 -0.25 0.06
CA ARG A 101 14.34 -0.39 1.30
C ARG A 101 14.97 0.36 2.47
N TYR A 102 16.29 0.30 2.63
CA TYR A 102 17.00 1.03 3.67
C TYR A 102 16.84 2.55 3.52
N ASN A 103 17.15 3.09 2.34
CA ASN A 103 17.03 4.53 2.07
C ASN A 103 15.57 5.00 2.22
N TYR A 104 14.61 4.19 1.78
CA TYR A 104 13.19 4.49 1.92
C TYR A 104 12.78 4.60 3.39
N HIS A 105 13.29 3.72 4.27
CA HIS A 105 13.05 3.82 5.70
C HIS A 105 13.66 5.07 6.34
N GLU A 106 14.82 5.51 5.87
CA GLU A 106 15.46 6.73 6.36
C GLU A 106 14.65 7.97 5.96
N VAL A 107 14.31 8.08 4.67
CA VAL A 107 13.46 9.17 4.14
C VAL A 107 12.12 9.19 4.87
N ARG A 108 11.48 8.04 5.07
CA ARG A 108 10.20 7.95 5.78
C ARG A 108 10.30 8.37 7.25
N ARG A 109 11.43 8.10 7.92
CA ARG A 109 11.71 8.59 9.28
C ARG A 109 11.88 10.11 9.32
N LYS A 110 12.55 10.68 8.32
CA LYS A 110 12.74 12.14 8.19
C LYS A 110 11.41 12.86 7.97
N ILE A 111 10.58 12.35 7.06
CA ILE A 111 9.22 12.85 6.81
C ILE A 111 8.38 12.75 8.08
N ALA A 112 8.37 11.60 8.77
CA ALA A 112 7.59 11.44 10.00
C ALA A 112 8.00 12.42 11.10
N ALA A 113 9.31 12.70 11.24
CA ALA A 113 9.79 13.69 12.21
C ALA A 113 9.35 15.12 11.85
N LEU A 114 9.42 15.50 10.57
CA LEU A 114 8.90 16.80 10.11
C LEU A 114 7.41 16.93 10.37
N THR A 115 6.61 15.96 9.91
CA THR A 115 5.16 15.99 10.08
C THR A 115 4.77 15.99 11.56
N GLY A 116 5.49 15.27 12.41
CA GLY A 116 5.31 15.30 13.86
C GLY A 116 5.52 16.70 14.44
N GLY A 117 6.63 17.35 14.11
CA GLY A 117 6.92 18.72 14.56
C GLY A 117 5.86 19.72 14.09
N VAL A 118 5.46 19.67 12.82
CA VAL A 118 4.37 20.52 12.29
C VAL A 118 3.05 20.29 13.02
N SER A 119 2.70 19.03 13.29
CA SER A 119 1.47 18.69 14.01
C SER A 119 1.48 19.25 15.45
N GLU A 120 2.61 19.12 16.16
CA GLU A 120 2.79 19.71 17.48
C GLU A 120 2.67 21.24 17.45
N SER A 121 3.24 21.88 16.44
CA SER A 121 3.14 23.33 16.20
C SER A 121 1.69 23.78 16.07
N ILE A 122 0.92 23.07 15.24
CA ILE A 122 -0.47 23.41 14.95
C ILE A 122 -1.34 23.23 16.20
N ASN A 123 -1.13 22.13 16.93
CA ASN A 123 -1.87 21.88 18.17
C ASN A 123 -1.50 22.89 19.28
N GLY A 124 -0.22 23.31 19.33
CA GLY A 124 0.30 24.28 20.29
C GLY A 124 0.23 25.74 19.85
N ILE A 125 -0.38 26.05 18.70
CA ILE A 125 -0.27 27.37 18.06
C ILE A 125 -0.75 28.52 18.95
N ASN A 126 -1.76 28.27 19.78
CA ASN A 126 -2.29 29.24 20.74
C ASN A 126 -1.24 29.59 21.81
N ALA A 127 -0.45 28.62 22.27
CA ALA A 127 0.61 28.84 23.25
C ALA A 127 1.81 29.57 22.62
N VAL A 128 2.14 29.27 21.37
CA VAL A 128 3.21 29.98 20.63
C VAL A 128 2.83 31.45 20.43
N LYS A 129 1.59 31.70 19.98
CA LYS A 129 1.05 33.06 19.74
C LYS A 129 0.89 33.87 21.02
N SER A 130 0.47 33.25 22.12
CA SER A 130 0.28 33.96 23.39
C SER A 130 1.60 34.37 24.06
N ASN A 131 2.68 33.63 23.80
CA ASN A 131 4.02 33.91 24.36
C ASN A 131 4.94 34.70 23.40
N GLY A 132 4.48 35.03 22.18
CA GLY A 132 5.31 35.72 21.18
C GLY A 132 6.55 34.91 20.76
N ALA A 133 6.44 33.58 20.77
CA ALA A 133 7.57 32.66 20.57
C ALA A 133 7.74 32.21 19.11
N GLU A 134 7.15 32.91 18.14
CA GLU A 134 7.18 32.53 16.73
C GLU A 134 8.61 32.37 16.18
N ASP A 135 9.50 33.33 16.46
CA ASP A 135 10.87 33.31 15.97
C ASP A 135 11.70 32.14 16.54
N VAL A 136 11.40 31.72 17.77
CA VAL A 136 12.07 30.58 18.41
C VAL A 136 11.62 29.28 17.74
N PHE A 137 10.32 29.20 17.46
CA PHE A 137 9.72 28.05 16.82
C PHE A 137 10.17 27.89 15.36
N GLU A 138 10.25 29.00 14.62
CA GLU A 138 10.75 29.02 13.24
C GLU A 138 12.21 28.54 13.17
N ARG A 139 13.08 29.01 14.06
CA ARG A 139 14.47 28.52 14.16
C ARG A 139 14.54 27.03 14.50
N GLN A 140 13.66 26.53 15.36
CA GLN A 140 13.59 25.11 15.70
C GLN A 140 13.17 24.26 14.49
N PHE A 141 12.19 24.74 13.71
CA PHE A 141 11.77 24.10 12.46
C PHE A 141 12.89 24.10 11.40
N GLU A 142 13.58 25.23 11.21
CA GLU A 142 14.74 25.30 10.32
C GLU A 142 15.86 24.34 10.74
N SER A 143 16.09 24.17 12.05
CA SER A 143 17.10 23.24 12.56
C SER A 143 16.74 21.78 12.29
N LEU A 144 15.44 21.43 12.39
CA LEU A 144 14.92 20.10 12.03
C LEU A 144 15.05 19.85 10.53
N ASN A 145 14.84 20.87 9.70
CA ASN A 145 14.98 20.77 8.26
C ASN A 145 16.47 20.58 7.86
N ARG A 146 17.39 21.37 8.42
CA ARG A 146 18.85 21.29 8.13
C ARG A 146 19.53 20.01 8.64
N ASN A 147 19.12 19.47 9.78
CA ASN A 147 19.75 18.26 10.33
C ASN A 147 19.21 16.95 9.74
N LYS A 148 18.08 17.00 9.02
CA LYS A 148 17.41 15.80 8.51
C LYS A 148 17.25 15.76 7.00
N PHE A 149 17.49 16.85 6.26
CA PHE A 149 17.48 16.88 4.80
C PHE A 149 18.80 17.35 4.23
#